data_AF-A0A1Y1M132-F1
#
_entry.id   AF-A0A1Y1M132-F1
#
_cell.length_a   1.000
_cell.length_b   1.000
_cell.length_c   1.000
_cell.angle_alpha   90.00
_cell.angle_beta   90.00
_cell.angle_gamma   90.00
#
_symmetry.space_group_name_H-M   'P 1'
#
loop_
_entity.id
_entity.type
_entity.pdbx_description
1 polymer ?
#
loop_
_entity_poly.entity_id
_entity_poly.type
_entity_poly.pdbx_seq_one_letter_code
_entity_poly.pdbx_strand_id
1 'polypeptide(L)'
;MRRLISRSVSASATRSPVTSAVPRSAIATSKMSSNGSSSSAVAARRIHATAQQLKPTAALASTATSYPNTHEKIQAVEDTPYFIDNKFVNSTTDKFIDLPDPATNNLVTRVPQMTEEEMKAAVASAEKAFKSWKNTTVLARQQIMFRFVQLIRENWDRLAASITLEQG
;
A
#
# COMPACT_ATOMS: atom_id res chain seq x y z
N MET A 1 -54.06 20.98 -26.46
CA MET A 1 -53.71 19.68 -27.06
C MET A 1 -53.37 18.70 -25.95
N ARG A 2 -54.14 17.61 -25.87
CA ARG A 2 -54.08 16.58 -24.83
C ARG A 2 -52.89 15.62 -25.07
N ARG A 3 -52.24 15.16 -24.00
CA ARG A 3 -52.02 13.71 -23.76
C ARG A 3 -51.54 13.45 -22.33
N LEU A 4 -52.41 12.78 -21.60
CA LEU A 4 -52.18 12.05 -20.36
C LEU A 4 -51.26 10.85 -20.66
N ILE A 5 -50.28 10.58 -19.79
CA ILE A 5 -49.64 9.25 -19.75
C ILE A 5 -49.87 8.70 -18.34
N SER A 6 -50.79 7.75 -18.30
CA SER A 6 -51.19 6.93 -17.17
C SER A 6 -50.10 5.92 -16.81
N ARG A 7 -49.89 5.74 -15.50
CA ARG A 7 -49.23 4.59 -14.89
C ARG A 7 -49.99 3.30 -15.21
N SER A 8 -49.27 2.21 -15.50
CA SER A 8 -49.74 0.85 -15.22
C SER A 8 -48.59 -0.01 -14.73
N VAL A 9 -48.76 -0.51 -13.50
CA VAL A 9 -47.97 -1.58 -12.89
C VAL A 9 -48.62 -2.89 -13.33
N SER A 10 -47.82 -3.89 -13.68
CA SER A 10 -48.29 -5.28 -13.77
C SER A 10 -47.27 -6.20 -13.15
N ALA A 11 -47.60 -6.65 -11.95
CA ALA A 11 -47.04 -7.83 -11.32
C ALA A 11 -47.86 -9.04 -11.80
N SER A 12 -47.20 -10.10 -12.23
CA SER A 12 -47.83 -11.41 -12.32
C SER A 12 -46.83 -12.46 -11.85
N ALA A 13 -47.15 -13.03 -10.68
CA ALA A 13 -46.56 -14.22 -10.14
C ALA A 13 -47.31 -15.43 -10.70
N THR A 14 -46.60 -16.49 -11.07
CA THR A 14 -47.21 -17.80 -11.27
C THR A 14 -46.27 -18.86 -10.73
N ARG A 15 -46.84 -19.77 -9.95
CA ARG A 15 -46.19 -20.67 -8.99
C ARG A 15 -46.45 -22.11 -9.43
N SER A 16 -45.44 -22.98 -9.28
CA SER A 16 -45.51 -24.46 -9.13
C SER A 16 -45.78 -25.30 -10.40
N PRO A 17 -45.44 -26.63 -10.45
CA PRO A 17 -45.13 -27.54 -9.34
C PRO A 17 -43.87 -28.43 -9.44
N VAL A 18 -43.63 -29.10 -8.31
CA VAL A 18 -42.69 -30.18 -7.98
C VAL A 18 -42.87 -31.41 -8.88
N THR A 19 -41.78 -32.10 -9.28
CA THR A 19 -41.73 -33.58 -9.35
C THR A 19 -40.29 -34.10 -9.25
N SER A 20 -40.17 -35.14 -8.43
CA SER A 20 -39.02 -35.94 -8.02
C SER A 20 -38.42 -36.83 -9.11
N ALA A 21 -37.10 -37.10 -9.04
CA ALA A 21 -36.54 -38.40 -9.42
C ALA A 21 -35.19 -38.65 -8.72
N VAL A 22 -35.17 -39.67 -7.86
CA VAL A 22 -34.00 -40.30 -7.25
C VAL A 22 -33.52 -41.44 -8.16
N PRO A 23 -32.23 -41.80 -8.16
CA PRO A 23 -31.91 -43.21 -7.98
C PRO A 23 -30.87 -43.48 -6.89
N ARG A 24 -30.94 -44.72 -6.41
CA ARG A 24 -30.43 -45.27 -5.16
C ARG A 24 -28.95 -45.68 -5.21
N SER A 25 -28.30 -45.45 -4.06
CA SER A 25 -27.36 -46.30 -3.33
C SER A 25 -26.41 -47.26 -4.06
N ALA A 26 -25.11 -47.07 -3.79
CA ALA A 26 -24.17 -48.18 -3.60
C ALA A 26 -23.49 -48.04 -2.24
N ILE A 27 -23.60 -49.10 -1.46
CA ILE A 27 -23.08 -49.30 -0.10
C ILE A 27 -21.61 -49.72 -0.21
N ALA A 28 -20.72 -49.07 0.54
CA ALA A 28 -19.41 -49.63 0.85
C ALA A 28 -19.14 -49.46 2.35
N THR A 29 -18.93 -50.61 2.99
CA THR A 29 -18.78 -50.83 4.42
C THR A 29 -17.33 -50.67 4.92
N SER A 30 -17.22 -50.48 6.23
CA SER A 30 -16.05 -50.69 7.11
C SER A 30 -15.16 -49.46 7.32
N LYS A 31 -14.65 -49.14 8.53
CA LYS A 31 -14.66 -49.79 9.85
C LYS A 31 -14.34 -48.70 10.89
N MET A 32 -14.86 -48.86 12.11
CA MET A 32 -14.63 -47.97 13.25
C MET A 32 -13.16 -48.00 13.70
N SER A 33 -12.61 -46.83 14.03
CA SER A 33 -11.51 -46.69 14.98
C SER A 33 -11.79 -45.47 15.86
N SER A 34 -11.86 -45.72 17.16
CA SER A 34 -12.19 -44.77 18.22
C SER A 34 -10.94 -44.30 18.96
N ASN A 35 -10.82 -42.98 19.14
CA ASN A 35 -10.22 -42.20 20.24
C ASN A 35 -9.77 -40.87 19.62
N GLY A 36 -10.10 -39.68 20.12
CA GLY A 36 -10.43 -39.30 21.48
C GLY A 36 -9.53 -38.13 21.86
N SER A 37 -9.85 -36.92 21.38
CA SER A 37 -9.54 -35.62 22.01
C SER A 37 -9.87 -34.49 21.01
N SER A 38 -11.09 -33.99 21.09
CA SER A 38 -11.53 -32.77 20.39
C SER A 38 -10.91 -31.54 21.06
N SER A 39 -9.77 -31.06 20.55
CA SER A 39 -9.33 -29.69 20.83
C SER A 39 -9.99 -28.76 19.81
N SER A 40 -10.79 -27.81 20.30
CA SER A 40 -11.35 -26.71 19.52
C SER A 40 -10.24 -26.02 18.71
N ALA A 41 -10.21 -26.26 17.39
CA ALA A 41 -9.36 -25.51 16.49
C ALA A 41 -10.02 -24.14 16.25
N VAL A 42 -9.74 -23.19 17.14
CA VAL A 42 -10.00 -21.78 16.85
C VAL A 42 -9.16 -21.45 15.61
N ALA A 43 -9.82 -21.29 14.47
CA ALA A 43 -9.24 -20.76 13.26
C ALA A 43 -8.85 -19.30 13.53
N ALA A 44 -7.68 -19.11 14.15
CA ALA A 44 -7.05 -17.81 14.26
C ALA A 44 -6.78 -17.35 12.83
N ARG A 45 -7.63 -16.46 12.34
CA ARG A 45 -7.44 -15.75 11.08
C ARG A 45 -6.17 -14.92 11.26
N ARG A 46 -5.02 -15.52 10.94
CA ARG A 46 -3.74 -14.82 10.89
C ARG A 46 -3.83 -13.84 9.74
N ILE A 47 -4.27 -12.62 10.04
CA ILE A 47 -4.15 -11.47 9.16
C ILE A 47 -2.69 -10.97 9.22
N HIS A 48 -1.73 -11.88 9.08
CA HIS A 48 -0.36 -11.52 8.83
C HIS A 48 -0.26 -11.38 7.33
N ALA A 49 -0.53 -10.18 6.84
CA ALA A 49 -0.06 -9.76 5.54
C ALA A 49 1.44 -10.09 5.50
N THR A 50 1.81 -10.98 4.59
CA THR A 50 3.18 -11.34 4.26
C THR A 50 3.91 -10.08 3.81
N ALA A 51 4.52 -9.37 4.76
CA ALA A 51 5.55 -8.37 4.52
C ALA A 51 6.91 -9.05 4.24
N GLN A 52 6.90 -10.26 3.69
CA GLN A 52 8.12 -10.94 3.28
C GLN A 52 8.52 -10.43 1.89
N GLN A 53 9.62 -9.67 1.89
CA GLN A 53 10.41 -9.21 0.75
C GLN A 53 9.88 -8.02 -0.04
N LEU A 54 9.88 -6.84 0.60
CA LEU A 54 10.30 -5.64 -0.10
C LEU A 54 11.83 -5.64 -0.15
N LYS A 55 12.41 -6.09 -1.27
CA LYS A 55 13.82 -5.75 -1.56
C LYS A 55 13.87 -4.24 -1.82
N PRO A 56 14.77 -3.47 -1.19
CA PRO A 56 14.92 -2.06 -1.49
C PRO A 56 15.42 -1.93 -2.94
N THR A 57 14.53 -1.60 -3.86
CA THR A 57 14.90 -1.18 -5.22
C THR A 57 15.29 0.28 -5.11
N ALA A 58 16.59 0.56 -5.24
CA ALA A 58 17.31 1.78 -4.88
C ALA A 58 17.39 2.00 -3.35
N ALA A 59 18.56 1.68 -2.79
CA ALA A 59 18.90 2.02 -1.42
C ALA A 59 19.19 3.52 -1.39
N LEU A 60 18.35 4.29 -0.69
CA LEU A 60 18.72 5.65 -0.30
C LEU A 60 20.07 5.59 0.45
N ALA A 61 20.94 6.57 0.22
CA ALA A 61 22.24 6.65 0.89
C ALA A 61 22.12 6.70 2.43
N SER A 62 20.99 7.18 2.93
CA SER A 62 20.66 7.26 4.36
C SER A 62 19.89 6.02 4.84
N THR A 63 20.38 5.40 5.91
CA THR A 63 19.75 4.28 6.61
C THR A 63 19.43 4.65 8.05
N ALA A 64 18.67 3.82 8.77
CA ALA A 64 18.33 4.09 10.18
C ALA A 64 19.55 4.19 11.11
N THR A 65 20.69 3.63 10.73
CA THR A 65 21.91 3.56 11.57
C THR A 65 23.06 4.41 11.02
N SER A 66 22.98 4.85 9.76
CA SER A 66 24.00 5.66 9.12
C SER A 66 23.34 6.77 8.31
N TYR A 67 23.50 8.01 8.77
CA TYR A 67 22.97 9.21 8.16
C TYR A 67 23.86 10.41 8.50
N PRO A 68 23.93 11.44 7.63
CA PRO A 68 24.68 12.65 7.94
C PRO A 68 24.03 13.38 9.12
N ASN A 69 24.84 13.74 10.11
CA ASN A 69 24.44 14.49 11.30
C ASN A 69 25.40 15.65 11.62
N THR A 70 26.25 15.99 10.65
CA THR A 70 27.20 17.11 10.67
C THR A 70 27.10 17.90 9.37
N HIS A 71 27.61 19.13 9.38
CA HIS A 71 27.67 20.01 8.20
C HIS A 71 28.94 19.80 7.36
N GLU A 72 29.54 18.61 7.43
CA GLU A 72 30.71 18.28 6.61
C GLU A 72 30.31 18.13 5.14
N LYS A 73 31.25 18.45 4.24
CA LYS A 73 31.01 18.34 2.80
C LYS A 73 30.81 16.88 2.39
N ILE A 74 29.67 16.57 1.78
CA ILE A 74 29.36 15.24 1.24
C ILE A 74 30.25 14.98 0.01
N GLN A 75 31.02 13.89 0.03
CA GLN A 75 32.00 13.57 -1.03
C GLN A 75 31.34 13.05 -2.31
N ALA A 76 30.33 12.19 -2.17
CA ALA A 76 29.56 11.62 -3.27
C ALA A 76 28.11 12.08 -3.10
N VAL A 77 27.76 13.16 -3.78
CA VAL A 77 26.38 13.69 -3.79
C VAL A 77 25.56 12.86 -4.79
N GLU A 78 24.52 12.21 -4.29
CA GLU A 78 23.56 11.45 -5.09
C GLU A 78 22.30 12.28 -5.32
N ASP A 79 21.66 12.12 -6.47
CA ASP A 79 20.39 12.81 -6.77
C ASP A 79 19.23 12.18 -6.01
N THR A 80 18.28 13.01 -5.56
CA THR A 80 17.10 12.52 -4.84
C THR A 80 16.17 11.73 -5.77
N PRO A 81 15.98 10.42 -5.55
CA PRO A 81 15.00 9.66 -6.31
C PRO A 81 13.57 10.03 -5.86
N TYR A 82 12.59 9.77 -6.71
CA TYR A 82 11.18 9.89 -6.34
C TYR A 82 10.56 8.53 -6.06
N PHE A 83 9.43 8.52 -5.34
CA PHE A 83 8.77 7.29 -4.90
C PHE A 83 7.45 7.06 -5.63
N ILE A 84 7.37 5.98 -6.42
CA ILE A 84 6.18 5.58 -7.19
C ILE A 84 6.03 4.06 -7.19
N ASP A 85 4.81 3.54 -7.19
CA ASP A 85 4.51 2.10 -7.21
C ASP A 85 5.31 1.28 -6.17
N ASN A 86 5.46 1.86 -4.98
CA ASN A 86 6.20 1.28 -3.85
C ASN A 86 7.71 1.06 -4.11
N LYS A 87 8.32 1.91 -4.95
CA LYS A 87 9.75 1.86 -5.30
C LYS A 87 10.34 3.27 -5.41
N PHE A 88 11.64 3.38 -5.10
CA PHE A 88 12.43 4.56 -5.47
C PHE A 88 12.87 4.44 -6.93
N VAL A 89 12.69 5.52 -7.69
CA VAL A 89 12.99 5.61 -9.12
C VAL A 89 13.72 6.92 -9.40
N ASN A 90 14.72 6.89 -10.27
CA ASN A 90 15.40 8.10 -10.71
C ASN A 90 14.56 8.78 -11.80
N SER A 91 14.47 10.11 -11.75
CA SER A 91 13.80 10.86 -12.80
C SER A 91 14.58 10.78 -14.11
N THR A 92 13.86 10.89 -15.22
CA THR A 92 14.38 11.00 -16.58
C THR A 92 14.63 12.46 -17.01
N THR A 93 14.37 13.41 -16.12
CA THR A 93 14.59 14.84 -16.37
C THR A 93 16.07 15.18 -16.46
N ASP A 94 16.40 16.22 -17.23
CA ASP A 94 17.73 16.86 -17.22
C ASP A 94 17.77 18.10 -16.31
N LYS A 95 16.62 18.49 -15.74
CA LYS A 95 16.49 19.70 -14.91
C LYS A 95 16.45 19.34 -13.44
N PHE A 96 17.41 19.87 -12.69
CA PHE A 96 17.56 19.62 -11.26
C PHE A 96 17.63 20.94 -10.48
N ILE A 97 17.14 20.89 -9.24
CA ILE A 97 17.22 21.98 -8.28
C ILE A 97 18.25 21.57 -7.23
N ASP A 98 19.31 22.36 -7.10
CA ASP A 98 20.35 22.16 -6.11
C ASP A 98 19.81 22.45 -4.70
N LEU A 99 20.11 21.55 -3.75
CA LEU A 99 19.77 21.71 -2.34
C LEU A 99 21.05 21.92 -1.53
N PRO A 100 21.49 23.18 -1.33
CA PRO A 100 22.64 23.49 -0.49
C PRO A 100 22.26 23.55 0.99
N ASP A 101 23.20 23.17 1.86
CA ASP A 101 23.11 23.40 3.30
C ASP A 101 23.24 24.91 3.58
N PRO A 102 22.25 25.55 4.23
CA PRO A 102 22.29 27.00 4.47
C PRO A 102 23.42 27.44 5.42
N ALA A 103 23.95 26.55 6.27
CA ALA A 103 25.03 26.88 7.20
C ALA A 103 26.41 26.93 6.53
N THR A 104 26.62 26.12 5.48
CA THR A 104 27.95 25.94 4.86
C THR A 104 27.98 26.19 3.35
N ASN A 105 26.81 26.33 2.72
CA ASN A 105 26.60 26.39 1.28
C ASN A 105 27.13 25.15 0.52
N ASN A 106 27.39 24.04 1.22
CA ASN A 106 27.77 22.77 0.62
C ASN A 106 26.55 22.11 -0.03
N LEU A 107 26.72 21.51 -1.22
CA LEU A 107 25.64 20.78 -1.87
C LEU A 107 25.32 19.50 -1.11
N VAL A 108 24.05 19.34 -0.71
CA VAL A 108 23.55 18.16 0.02
C VAL A 108 23.04 17.10 -0.97
N THR A 109 22.17 17.52 -1.89
CA THR A 109 21.56 16.69 -2.93
C THR A 109 21.02 17.59 -4.05
N ARG A 110 20.51 16.99 -5.11
CA ARG A 110 19.73 17.68 -6.14
C ARG A 110 18.36 17.03 -6.28
N VAL A 111 17.32 17.85 -6.34
CA VAL A 111 15.94 17.39 -6.49
C VAL A 111 15.52 17.53 -7.96
N PRO A 112 15.01 16.46 -8.61
CA PRO A 112 14.60 16.54 -10.00
C PRO A 112 13.35 17.42 -10.16
N GLN A 113 13.36 18.27 -11.18
CA GLN A 113 12.14 18.91 -11.66
C GLN A 113 11.38 17.90 -12.54
N MET A 114 10.35 17.28 -11.96
CA MET A 114 9.60 16.21 -12.63
C MET A 114 8.99 16.63 -13.95
N THR A 115 9.02 15.70 -14.90
CA THR A 115 8.40 15.81 -16.22
C THR A 115 6.87 15.65 -16.14
N GLU A 116 6.18 16.05 -17.21
CA GLU A 116 4.73 15.89 -17.30
C GLU A 116 4.34 14.40 -17.34
N GLU A 117 5.15 13.57 -17.99
CA GLU A 117 4.98 12.12 -18.10
C GLU A 117 5.09 11.44 -16.73
N GLU A 118 6.10 11.80 -15.93
CA GLU A 118 6.27 11.28 -14.58
C GLU A 118 5.11 11.70 -13.67
N MET A 119 4.63 12.94 -13.81
CA MET A 119 3.45 13.41 -13.08
C MET A 119 2.19 12.62 -13.47
N LYS A 120 1.95 12.40 -14.77
CA LYS A 120 0.84 11.56 -15.26
C LYS A 120 0.95 10.13 -14.74
N ALA A 121 2.16 9.56 -14.71
CA ALA A 121 2.40 8.22 -14.17
C ALA A 121 2.08 8.15 -12.67
N ALA A 122 2.48 9.16 -11.89
CA ALA A 122 2.18 9.24 -10.46
C ALA A 122 0.67 9.31 -10.19
N VAL A 123 -0.07 10.10 -10.99
CA VAL A 123 -1.54 10.18 -10.91
C VAL A 123 -2.18 8.82 -11.25
N ALA A 124 -1.77 8.18 -12.34
CA ALA A 124 -2.31 6.88 -12.74
C ALA A 124 -2.04 5.78 -11.69
N SER A 125 -0.85 5.79 -11.07
CA SER A 125 -0.50 4.92 -9.94
C SER A 125 -1.44 5.15 -8.74
N ALA A 126 -1.66 6.41 -8.36
CA ALA A 126 -2.57 6.76 -7.26
C ALA A 126 -4.02 6.35 -7.55
N GLU A 127 -4.52 6.57 -8.76
CA GLU A 127 -5.87 6.14 -9.18
C GLU A 127 -6.04 4.62 -9.12
N LYS A 128 -5.01 3.88 -9.54
CA LYS A 128 -4.99 2.41 -9.46
C LYS A 128 -5.04 1.95 -8.01
N ALA A 129 -4.22 2.53 -7.12
CA ALA A 129 -4.19 2.21 -5.70
C ALA A 129 -5.52 2.55 -5.01
N PHE A 130 -6.18 3.64 -5.41
CA PHE A 130 -7.46 4.07 -4.83
C PHE A 130 -8.56 3.01 -4.95
N LYS A 131 -8.60 2.25 -6.07
CA LYS A 131 -9.62 1.22 -6.31
C LYS A 131 -9.69 0.17 -5.21
N SER A 132 -8.55 -0.28 -4.68
CA SER A 132 -8.48 -1.21 -3.55
C SER A 132 -8.49 -0.47 -2.21
N TRP A 133 -7.75 0.63 -2.09
CA TRP A 133 -7.61 1.37 -0.83
C TRP A 133 -8.93 1.89 -0.27
N LYS A 134 -9.84 2.35 -1.13
CA LYS A 134 -11.17 2.86 -0.72
C LYS A 134 -12.01 1.81 0.03
N ASN A 135 -11.79 0.53 -0.24
CA ASN A 135 -12.50 -0.59 0.41
C ASN A 135 -11.84 -1.04 1.72
N THR A 136 -10.70 -0.44 2.10
CA THR A 136 -10.02 -0.73 3.36
C THR A 136 -10.86 -0.25 4.54
N THR A 137 -10.96 -1.05 5.59
CA THR A 137 -11.72 -0.68 6.79
C THR A 137 -11.04 0.46 7.54
N VAL A 138 -11.80 1.24 8.32
CA VAL A 138 -11.26 2.30 9.18
C VAL A 138 -10.18 1.75 10.12
N LEU A 139 -10.43 0.59 10.73
CA LEU A 139 -9.50 -0.05 11.66
C LEU A 139 -8.17 -0.44 10.99
N ALA A 140 -8.21 -0.98 9.77
CA ALA A 140 -6.99 -1.31 9.04
C ALA A 140 -6.18 -0.06 8.65
N ARG A 141 -6.84 1.03 8.24
CA ARG A 141 -6.17 2.32 8.01
C ARG A 141 -5.52 2.88 9.28
N GLN A 142 -6.20 2.77 10.42
CA GLN A 142 -5.67 3.18 11.72
C GLN A 142 -4.41 2.39 12.11
N GLN A 143 -4.40 1.07 11.89
CA GLN A 143 -3.21 0.25 12.15
C GLN A 143 -2.00 0.68 11.31
N ILE A 144 -2.22 0.99 10.02
CA ILE A 144 -1.18 1.50 9.12
C ILE A 144 -0.63 2.84 9.64
N MET A 145 -1.51 3.75 10.06
CA MET A 145 -1.10 5.04 10.59
C MET A 145 -0.32 4.92 11.91
N PHE A 146 -0.71 4.02 12.81
CA PHE A 146 0.07 3.79 14.03
C PHE A 146 1.44 3.18 13.75
N ARG A 147 1.54 2.24 12.79
CA ARG A 147 2.85 1.73 12.37
C ARG A 147 3.70 2.84 11.76
N PHE A 148 3.11 3.74 10.98
CA PHE A 148 3.81 4.89 10.42
C PHE A 148 4.35 5.84 11.52
N VAL A 149 3.54 6.19 12.51
CA VAL A 149 3.97 7.00 13.67
C VAL A 149 5.10 6.31 14.44
N GLN A 150 5.01 4.99 14.63
CA GLN A 150 6.07 4.22 15.27
C GLN A 150 7.38 4.30 14.46
N LEU A 151 7.32 4.13 13.14
CA LEU A 151 8.48 4.24 12.26
C LEU A 151 9.12 5.64 12.29
N ILE A 152 8.32 6.70 12.35
CA ILE A 152 8.82 8.08 12.53
C ILE A 152 9.60 8.19 13.84
N ARG A 153 9.06 7.70 14.95
CA ARG A 153 9.72 7.72 16.27
C ARG A 153 11.01 6.90 16.28
N GLU A 154 11.00 5.72 15.65
CA GLU A 154 12.19 4.87 15.50
C GLU A 154 13.31 5.57 14.70
N ASN A 155 12.98 6.55 13.86
CA ASN A 155 13.93 7.26 12.99
C ASN A 155 14.03 8.77 13.31
N TRP A 156 13.64 9.18 14.51
CA TRP A 156 13.47 10.61 14.85
C TRP A 156 14.74 11.44 14.65
N ASP A 157 15.87 10.96 15.18
CA ASP A 157 17.16 11.65 15.09
C ASP A 157 17.63 11.80 13.64
N ARG A 158 17.38 10.78 12.82
CA ARG A 158 17.70 10.81 11.39
C ARG A 158 16.87 11.85 10.64
N LEU A 159 15.57 11.92 10.93
CA LEU A 159 14.67 12.90 10.33
C LEU A 159 15.05 14.32 10.76
N ALA A 160 15.36 14.51 12.04
CA ALA A 160 15.83 15.79 12.56
C ALA A 160 17.12 16.24 11.86
N ALA A 161 18.11 15.35 11.74
CA ALA A 161 19.36 15.65 11.04
C ALA A 161 19.13 16.03 9.57
N SER A 162 18.25 15.32 8.85
CA SER A 162 17.88 15.68 7.47
C SER A 162 17.27 17.07 7.39
N ILE A 163 16.30 17.39 8.27
CA ILE A 163 15.63 18.69 8.28
C ILE A 163 16.62 19.82 8.59
N THR A 164 17.48 19.64 9.60
CA THR A 164 18.52 20.62 9.95
C THR A 164 19.50 20.85 8.81
N LEU A 165 19.92 19.78 8.12
CA LEU A 165 20.84 19.91 6.99
C LEU A 165 20.20 20.68 5.80
N GLU A 166 18.89 20.55 5.62
CA GLU A 166 18.15 21.21 4.52
C GLU A 166 17.73 22.66 4.86
N GLN A 167 17.45 22.97 6.13
CA GLN A 167 16.78 24.21 6.54
C GLN A 167 17.58 25.07 7.53
N GLY A 168 18.64 24.53 8.14
CA GLY A 168 19.41 25.19 9.20
C GLY A 168 18.95 24.84 10.61
#